data_AF-A0A2V6HA86-F1
#
_entry.id   AF-A0A2V6HA86-F1
#
_cell.length_a   1.000
_cell.length_b   1.000
_cell.length_c   1.000
_cell.angle_alpha   90.00
_cell.angle_beta   90.00
_cell.angle_gamma   90.00
#
_symmetry.space_group_name_H-M   'P 1'
#
loop_
_entity.id
_entity.type
_entity.pdbx_description
1 polymer ?
#
loop_
_entity_poly.entity_id
_entity_poly.type
_entity_poly.pdbx_seq_one_letter_code
_entity_poly.pdbx_strand_id
1 'polypeptide(L)' 'DKVQRYDLPARCRAVLFSPIFGRIDPRQIVEWILADKLNVRFQLQIHKFIWSPTQRGV' A
#
# COMPACT_ATOMS: atom_id res chain seq x y z
N ASP A 1 -11.89 6.55 -4.29
CA ASP A 1 -12.58 6.50 -5.59
C ASP A 1 -12.40 5.18 -6.36
N LYS A 2 -11.22 4.90 -6.96
CA LYS A 2 -11.06 3.73 -7.87
C LYS A 2 -11.36 2.36 -7.25
N VAL A 3 -10.98 2.14 -5.99
CA VAL A 3 -11.22 0.86 -5.28
C VAL A 3 -12.71 0.53 -5.23
N GLN A 4 -13.55 1.52 -4.91
CA GLN A 4 -15.00 1.37 -4.83
C GLN A 4 -15.63 1.28 -6.22
N ARG A 5 -15.22 2.16 -7.15
CA ARG A 5 -15.75 2.20 -8.53
C ARG A 5 -15.64 0.86 -9.26
N TYR A 6 -14.57 0.10 -9.02
CA TYR A 6 -14.33 -1.18 -9.68
C TYR A 6 -14.59 -2.39 -8.78
N ASP A 7 -15.12 -2.17 -7.58
CA ASP A 7 -15.37 -3.20 -6.57
C ASP A 7 -14.19 -4.18 -6.40
N LEU A 8 -12.98 -3.62 -6.30
CA LEU A 8 -11.76 -4.42 -6.24
C LEU A 8 -11.73 -5.43 -5.08
N PRO A 9 -12.25 -5.11 -3.87
CA PRO A 9 -12.28 -6.07 -2.76
C PRO A 9 -13.11 -7.32 -3.05
N ALA A 10 -14.14 -7.26 -3.90
CA ALA A 10 -14.92 -8.44 -4.29
C ALA A 10 -14.22 -9.30 -5.36
N ARG A 11 -13.27 -8.71 -6.11
CA ARG A 11 -12.62 -9.35 -7.26
C ARG A 11 -11.24 -9.92 -6.94
N CYS A 12 -10.62 -9.45 -5.88
CA CYS A 12 -9.26 -9.82 -5.49
C CYS A 12 -9.26 -10.33 -4.04
N ARG A 13 -8.42 -11.33 -3.74
CA ARG A 13 -8.22 -11.81 -2.36
C ARG A 13 -7.80 -10.69 -1.40
N ALA A 14 -7.01 -9.73 -1.89
CA ALA A 14 -6.62 -8.54 -1.18
C ALA A 14 -6.22 -7.43 -2.16
N VAL A 15 -6.63 -6.20 -1.86
CA VAL A 15 -6.13 -4.99 -2.52
C VAL A 15 -5.02 -4.42 -1.65
N LEU A 16 -3.81 -4.33 -2.18
CA LEU A 16 -2.62 -3.94 -1.42
C LEU A 16 -2.27 -2.48 -1.67
N PHE A 17 -2.13 -1.71 -0.59
CA PHE A 17 -1.63 -0.34 -0.64
C PHE A 17 -0.24 -0.30 -0.02
N SER A 18 0.75 0.20 -0.76
CA SER A 18 2.11 0.38 -0.28
C SER A 18 2.61 1.79 -0.59
N PRO A 19 3.37 2.42 0.33
CA PRO A 19 3.89 3.76 0.11
C PRO A 19 4.98 3.72 -0.96
N ILE A 20 5.10 4.78 -1.76
CA ILE A 20 6.27 4.96 -2.61
C ILE A 20 7.46 5.28 -1.71
N PHE A 21 8.43 4.38 -1.65
CA PHE A 21 9.57 4.50 -0.75
C PHE A 21 10.31 5.83 -0.93
N GLY A 22 10.58 6.52 0.18
CA GLY A 22 11.27 7.81 0.21
C GLY A 22 10.48 9.00 -0.37
N ARG A 23 9.22 8.82 -0.78
CA ARG A 23 8.38 9.89 -1.33
C ARG A 23 7.08 10.10 -0.56
N ILE A 24 6.52 9.05 0.01
CA ILE A 24 5.29 9.12 0.80
C ILE A 24 5.57 8.49 2.16
N ASP A 25 5.25 9.23 3.23
CA ASP A 25 5.29 8.70 4.58
C ASP A 25 4.27 7.55 4.71
N PRO A 26 4.68 6.35 5.14
CA PRO A 26 3.77 5.25 5.47
C PRO A 26 2.54 5.66 6.28
N ARG A 27 2.71 6.57 7.26
CA ARG A 27 1.64 7.06 8.12
C ARG A 27 0.54 7.74 7.34
N GLN A 28 0.91 8.53 6.32
CA GLN A 28 -0.04 9.26 5.49
C GLN A 28 -1.00 8.31 4.76
N ILE A 29 -0.49 7.20 4.22
CA ILE A 29 -1.33 6.17 3.58
C ILE A 29 -2.28 5.53 4.58
N VAL A 30 -1.80 5.20 5.78
CA VAL A 30 -2.63 4.59 6.84
C VAL A 30 -3.75 5.54 7.26
N GLU A 31 -3.44 6.83 7.43
CA GLU A 31 -4.43 7.85 7.78
C GLU A 31 -5.52 7.97 6.70
N TRP A 32 -5.17 7.95 5.41
CA TRP A 32 -6.16 7.92 4.33
C TRP A 32 -7.03 6.67 4.33
N ILE A 33 -6.43 5.49 4.53
CA ILE A 33 -7.18 4.22 4.60
C ILE A 33 -8.23 4.27 5.73
N LEU A 34 -7.84 4.80 6.90
CA LEU A 34 -8.73 4.93 8.05
C LEU A 34 -9.82 5.98 7.82
N ALA A 35 -9.47 7.15 7.31
CA ALA A 35 -10.41 8.24 7.04
C ALA A 35 -11.49 7.82 6.02
N ASP A 36 -11.07 7.18 4.93
CA ASP A 36 -11.94 6.76 3.83
C ASP A 36 -12.60 5.39 4.08
N LYS A 37 -12.26 4.71 5.19
CA LYS A 37 -12.74 3.37 5.55
C LYS A 37 -12.59 2.36 4.41
N LEU A 38 -11.43 2.39 3.74
CA LEU A 38 -11.19 1.54 2.57
C LEU A 38 -10.98 0.09 2.99
N ASN A 39 -11.66 -0.85 2.31
CA ASN A 39 -11.41 -2.28 2.46
C ASN A 39 -10.17 -2.70 1.67
N VAL A 40 -9.00 -2.26 2.14
CA VAL A 40 -7.69 -2.55 1.56
C VAL A 40 -6.74 -3.02 2.66
N ARG A 41 -5.62 -3.64 2.28
CA ARG A 41 -4.56 -4.04 3.21
C ARG A 41 -3.34 -3.16 3.00
N PHE A 42 -2.85 -2.57 4.08
CA PHE A 42 -1.59 -1.85 4.07
C PHE A 42 -0.42 -2.84 4.05
N GLN A 43 0.56 -2.57 3.19
CA GLN A 43 1.77 -3.38 3.08
C GLN A 43 2.99 -2.48 2.91
N LEU A 44 3.98 -2.63 3.80
CA LEU A 44 5.29 -2.01 3.62
C LEU A 44 6.08 -2.74 2.52
N GLN A 45 6.89 -1.97 1.78
CA GLN A 45 7.92 -2.53 0.91
C GLN A 45 9.08 -3.07 1.77
N ILE A 46 8.87 -4.19 2.46
CA ILE A 46 9.80 -4.77 3.45
C ILE A 46 11.22 -4.89 2.91
N HIS A 47 11.38 -5.21 1.62
CA HIS A 47 12.68 -5.33 0.98
C HIS A 47 13.51 -4.04 1.04
N LYS A 48 12.89 -2.86 1.12
CA LYS A 48 13.59 -1.57 1.30
C LYS A 48 14.14 -1.35 2.71
N PHE A 49 13.72 -2.16 3.68
CA PHE A 49 14.21 -2.13 5.07
C PHE A 49 15.24 -3.22 5.34
N ILE A 50 15.16 -4.36 4.65
CA ILE A 50 16.08 -5.49 4.82
C ILE A 50 17.35 -5.29 3.99
N TRP A 51 17.22 -4.86 2.74
CA TRP A 51 18.35 -4.66 1.83
C TRP A 51 18.58 -3.18 1.54
N SER A 52 19.76 -2.87 1.00
CA SER A 52 20.05 -1.52 0.50
C SER A 52 18.92 -1.07 -0.44
N PRO A 53 18.36 0.14 -0.30
CA PRO A 53 17.24 0.59 -1.12
C PRO A 53 17.49 0.59 -2.64
N THR A 54 18.76 0.62 -3.05
CA THR A 54 19.22 0.59 -4.44
C THR A 54 19.49 -0.82 -4.97
N GLN A 55 19.50 -1.83 -4.09
CA GLN A 55 19.70 -3.23 -4.45
C GLN A 55 18.50 -3.75 -5.25
N ARG A 56 18.78 -4.42 -6.36
CA ARG A 56 17.79 -5.01 -7.27
C ARG A 56 17.82 -6.53 -7.16
N GLY A 57 16.68 -7.18 -7.40
CA GLY A 57 16.58 -8.66 -7.40
C GLY A 57 16.48 -9.29 -6.01
N VAL A 58 15.89 -8.57 -5.05
CA VAL A 58 15.65 -9.01 -3.66
C VAL A 58 14.16 -9.17 -3.37
#